data_AF-A0A3R9RD58-F1
#
_entry.id   AF-A0A3R9RD58-F1
#
_cell.length_a   1.000
_cell.length_b   1.000
_cell.length_c   1.000
_cell.angle_alpha   90.00
_cell.angle_beta   90.00
_cell.angle_gamma   90.00
#
_symmetry.space_group_name_H-M   'P 1'
#
loop_
_entity.id
_entity.type
_entity.pdbx_description
1 polymer ?
#
loop_
_entity_poly.entity_id
_entity_poly.type
_entity_poly.pdbx_seq_one_letter_code
_entity_poly.pdbx_strand_id
1 'polypeptide(L)'
;MEEKFESFFNQEGPFYPMQVFHMDHWKKAVQGVINEVIRQALKRPAEERTAAFLIDLFKTTWQLNISPSWFRYETSYYLWIVHVSGLLLPFLEQETGFLSGWLQYRKYPNGRDRQSITIPIIQETDRLKLFLFEKKPVILSNTAEAMVLNASYSSAVLPDLLQIDSMEDGRSSIHTLSSTHRRKQDW
;
A
#
# COMPACT_ATOMS: atom_id res chain seq x y z
N MET A 1 4.61 47.45 -2.36
CA MET A 1 5.08 46.34 -3.21
C MET A 1 4.53 45.10 -2.55
N GLU A 2 3.30 44.72 -2.93
CA GLU A 2 2.56 43.64 -2.28
C GLU A 2 2.96 42.32 -2.92
N GLU A 3 3.67 41.49 -2.16
CA GLU A 3 3.87 40.09 -2.53
C GLU A 3 2.50 39.42 -2.58
N LYS A 4 2.07 39.08 -3.80
CA LYS A 4 0.91 38.21 -4.00
C LYS A 4 1.28 36.84 -3.42
N PHE A 5 0.82 36.58 -2.20
CA PHE A 5 0.64 35.22 -1.71
C PHE A 5 -0.35 34.53 -2.65
N GLU A 6 0.19 33.88 -3.69
CA GLU A 6 -0.59 32.92 -4.47
C GLU A 6 -1.06 31.84 -3.51
N SER A 7 -2.37 31.86 -3.29
CA SER A 7 -3.16 30.91 -2.52
C SER A 7 -2.68 29.48 -2.76
N PHE A 8 -1.90 28.96 -1.80
CA PHE A 8 -1.72 27.53 -1.56
C PHE A 8 -3.06 26.83 -1.20
N PHE A 9 -4.16 27.59 -1.10
CA PHE A 9 -5.46 27.15 -0.62
C PHE A 9 -6.49 26.86 -1.72
N ASN A 10 -6.13 26.94 -3.02
CA ASN A 10 -7.05 26.54 -4.09
C ASN A 10 -7.18 25.02 -4.30
N GLN A 11 -6.71 24.19 -3.35
CA GLN A 11 -6.98 22.75 -3.30
C GLN A 11 -7.98 22.44 -2.17
N GLU A 12 -9.27 22.78 -2.38
CA GLU A 12 -10.37 22.39 -1.50
C GLU A 12 -10.83 20.93 -1.73
N GLY A 13 -9.92 19.96 -1.52
CA GLY A 13 -10.23 18.52 -1.58
C GLY A 13 -9.09 17.70 -0.96
N PRO A 14 -9.34 16.50 -0.41
CA PRO A 14 -8.35 15.78 0.37
C PRO A 14 -7.11 15.51 -0.49
N PHE A 15 -5.96 15.93 0.02
CA PHE A 15 -4.63 15.87 -0.58
C PHE A 15 -4.41 14.68 -1.53
N TYR A 16 -4.00 14.95 -2.76
CA TYR A 16 -3.67 13.93 -3.76
C TYR A 16 -2.22 14.09 -4.21
N PRO A 17 -1.38 13.05 -4.17
CA PRO A 17 -0.08 13.09 -4.85
C PRO A 17 -0.32 13.28 -6.36
N MET A 18 0.23 14.37 -6.91
CA MET A 18 0.03 14.88 -8.28
C MET A 18 0.74 14.05 -9.38
N GLN A 19 0.94 12.75 -9.18
CA GLN A 19 1.53 11.88 -10.21
C GLN A 19 0.60 10.72 -10.54
N VAL A 20 0.25 10.63 -11.82
CA VAL A 20 -0.64 9.60 -12.37
C VAL A 20 0.03 8.24 -12.21
N PHE A 21 -0.27 7.55 -11.10
CA PHE A 21 0.11 6.16 -10.91
C PHE A 21 -0.72 5.28 -11.85
N HIS A 22 -0.13 4.88 -12.97
CA HIS A 22 -0.73 3.92 -13.88
C HIS A 22 -0.19 2.53 -13.60
N MET A 23 -1.02 1.71 -12.96
CA MET A 23 -0.80 0.28 -12.80
C MET A 23 -1.70 -0.47 -13.80
N ASP A 24 -1.12 -1.47 -14.48
CA ASP A 24 -1.83 -2.33 -15.42
C ASP A 24 -3.04 -2.99 -14.75
N HIS A 25 -4.10 -3.27 -15.53
CA HIS A 25 -5.34 -3.86 -14.98
C HIS A 25 -5.11 -5.18 -14.24
N TRP A 26 -4.25 -6.07 -14.76
CA TRP A 26 -3.95 -7.33 -14.10
C TRP A 26 -3.16 -7.13 -12.81
N LYS A 27 -2.20 -6.19 -12.78
CA LYS A 27 -1.45 -5.82 -11.56
C LYS A 27 -2.38 -5.26 -10.49
N LYS A 28 -3.36 -4.45 -10.88
CA LYS A 28 -4.38 -3.92 -9.95
C LYS A 28 -5.20 -5.03 -9.31
N ALA A 29 -5.56 -6.06 -10.08
CA ALA A 29 -6.25 -7.22 -9.54
C ALA A 29 -5.38 -8.00 -8.56
N VAL A 30 -4.09 -8.19 -8.86
CA VAL A 30 -3.11 -8.77 -7.91
C VAL A 30 -3.00 -7.94 -6.64
N GLN A 31 -2.89 -6.61 -6.74
CA GLN A 31 -2.94 -5.72 -5.58
C GLN A 31 -4.24 -5.89 -4.79
N GLY A 32 -5.38 -6.02 -5.46
CA GLY A 32 -6.67 -6.29 -4.83
C GLY A 32 -6.67 -7.59 -4.02
N VAL A 33 -6.07 -8.66 -4.55
CA VAL A 33 -5.88 -9.93 -3.82
C VAL A 33 -5.01 -9.73 -2.59
N ILE A 34 -3.86 -9.07 -2.74
CA ILE A 34 -2.94 -8.77 -1.62
C ILE A 34 -3.68 -8.01 -0.51
N ASN A 35 -4.40 -6.95 -0.88
CA ASN A 35 -5.17 -6.13 0.05
C ASN A 35 -6.20 -6.95 0.83
N GLU A 36 -6.95 -7.79 0.11
CA GLU A 36 -8.03 -8.57 0.70
C GLU A 36 -7.50 -9.68 1.61
N VAL A 37 -6.40 -10.33 1.23
CA VAL A 37 -5.71 -11.33 2.05
C VAL A 37 -5.18 -10.68 3.34
N ILE A 38 -4.50 -9.52 3.25
CA ILE A 38 -4.04 -8.76 4.43
C ILE A 38 -5.23 -8.43 5.34
N ARG A 39 -6.30 -7.85 4.78
CA ARG A 39 -7.48 -7.43 5.53
C ARG A 39 -8.16 -8.60 6.24
N GLN A 40 -8.23 -9.77 5.61
CA GLN A 40 -8.85 -10.95 6.23
C GLN A 40 -7.91 -11.63 7.23
N ALA A 41 -6.61 -11.72 6.93
CA ALA A 41 -5.63 -12.31 7.84
C ALA A 41 -5.54 -11.53 9.15
N LEU A 42 -5.41 -10.20 9.09
CA LEU A 42 -5.26 -9.34 10.27
C LEU A 42 -6.53 -9.17 11.12
N LYS A 43 -7.65 -9.79 10.73
CA LYS A 43 -8.81 -9.95 11.64
C LYS A 43 -8.60 -11.03 12.68
N ARG A 44 -7.62 -11.91 12.46
CA ARG A 44 -7.27 -12.99 13.37
C ARG A 44 -5.99 -12.65 14.12
N PRO A 45 -5.86 -13.09 15.37
CA PRO A 45 -4.61 -12.95 16.10
C PRO A 45 -3.48 -13.78 15.43
N ALA A 46 -2.22 -13.51 15.78
CA ALA A 46 -1.06 -14.16 15.15
C ALA A 46 -1.09 -15.69 15.26
N GLU A 47 -1.52 -16.18 16.42
CA GLU A 47 -1.57 -17.58 16.78
C GLU A 47 -2.57 -18.38 15.93
N GLU A 48 -3.59 -17.70 15.39
CA GLU A 48 -4.61 -18.31 14.52
C GLU A 48 -4.24 -18.26 13.02
N ARG A 49 -3.23 -17.48 12.64
CA ARG A 49 -2.79 -17.30 11.24
C ARG A 49 -1.85 -18.42 10.78
N THR A 50 -2.28 -19.65 10.99
CA THR A 50 -1.53 -20.84 10.55
C THR A 50 -1.31 -20.84 9.03
N ALA A 51 -0.20 -21.45 8.58
CA ALA A 51 0.09 -21.60 7.16
C ALA A 51 -1.08 -22.19 6.35
N ALA A 52 -1.78 -23.20 6.89
CA ALA A 52 -2.94 -23.80 6.22
C ALA A 52 -4.07 -22.78 6.00
N PHE A 53 -4.42 -22.02 7.04
CA PHE A 53 -5.42 -20.95 6.95
C PHE A 53 -5.04 -19.88 5.91
N LEU A 54 -3.80 -19.40 5.97
CA LEU A 54 -3.30 -18.36 5.07
C LEU A 54 -3.25 -18.82 3.61
N ILE A 55 -2.86 -20.07 3.36
CA ILE A 55 -2.84 -20.68 2.03
C ILE A 55 -4.27 -20.77 1.47
N ASP A 56 -5.23 -21.26 2.26
CA ASP A 56 -6.62 -21.41 1.82
C ASP A 56 -7.28 -20.05 1.57
N LEU A 57 -7.02 -19.07 2.44
CA LEU A 57 -7.43 -17.69 2.25
C LEU A 57 -6.87 -17.13 0.93
N PHE A 58 -5.56 -17.23 0.73
CA PHE A 58 -4.91 -16.70 -0.47
C PHE A 58 -5.43 -17.35 -1.75
N LYS A 59 -5.50 -18.69 -1.80
CA LYS A 59 -5.99 -19.43 -2.95
C LYS A 59 -7.42 -19.02 -3.32
N THR A 60 -8.29 -18.96 -2.31
CA THR A 60 -9.69 -18.58 -2.51
C THR A 60 -9.80 -17.15 -3.04
N THR A 61 -9.11 -16.19 -2.40
CA THR A 61 -9.12 -14.80 -2.85
C THR A 61 -8.53 -14.65 -4.25
N TRP A 62 -7.44 -15.36 -4.56
CA TRP A 62 -6.81 -15.31 -5.88
C TRP A 62 -7.75 -15.81 -6.99
N GLN A 63 -8.33 -17.01 -6.81
CA GLN A 63 -9.20 -17.64 -7.81
C GLN A 63 -10.48 -16.81 -8.07
N LEU A 64 -11.00 -16.12 -7.06
CA LEU A 64 -12.16 -15.24 -7.21
C LEU A 64 -11.87 -13.97 -8.01
N ASN A 65 -10.63 -13.46 -7.98
CA ASN A 65 -10.30 -12.13 -8.49
C ASN A 65 -9.40 -12.14 -9.72
N ILE A 66 -8.71 -13.25 -10.01
CA ILE A 66 -7.72 -13.35 -11.09
C ILE A 66 -8.06 -14.51 -11.99
N SER A 67 -8.29 -14.19 -13.27
CA SER A 67 -8.54 -15.20 -14.29
C SER A 67 -7.23 -15.66 -14.93
N PRO A 68 -7.02 -16.98 -15.13
CA PRO A 68 -5.91 -17.48 -15.94
C PRO A 68 -5.89 -16.91 -17.37
N SER A 69 -7.07 -16.57 -17.92
CA SER A 69 -7.22 -16.00 -19.26
C SER A 69 -6.56 -14.64 -19.47
N TRP A 70 -6.22 -13.93 -18.38
CA TRP A 70 -5.51 -12.66 -18.46
C TRP A 70 -4.02 -12.81 -18.77
N PHE A 71 -3.50 -14.03 -18.66
CA PHE A 71 -2.10 -14.31 -18.88
C PHE A 71 -1.91 -14.94 -20.25
N ARG A 72 -0.89 -14.47 -20.98
CA ARG A 72 -0.53 -15.03 -22.29
C ARG A 72 -0.17 -16.52 -22.20
N TYR A 73 0.40 -16.93 -21.08
CA TYR A 73 0.76 -18.32 -20.79
C TYR A 73 0.16 -18.71 -19.45
N GLU A 74 -0.50 -19.86 -19.40
CA GLU A 74 -1.08 -20.39 -18.15
C GLU A 74 0.00 -20.61 -17.08
N THR A 75 1.21 -20.99 -17.48
CA THR A 75 2.35 -21.10 -16.56
C THR A 75 2.64 -19.78 -15.84
N SER A 76 2.50 -18.63 -16.52
CA SER A 76 2.70 -17.33 -15.88
C SER A 76 1.68 -17.06 -14.77
N TYR A 77 0.43 -17.52 -14.93
CA TYR A 77 -0.59 -17.41 -13.90
C TYR A 77 -0.18 -18.14 -12.61
N TYR A 78 0.26 -19.40 -12.73
CA TYR A 78 0.69 -20.19 -11.57
C TYR A 78 2.01 -19.69 -10.97
N LEU A 79 2.94 -19.20 -11.79
CA LEU A 79 4.18 -18.60 -11.29
C LEU A 79 3.89 -17.35 -10.45
N TRP A 80 2.95 -16.49 -10.87
CA TRP A 80 2.56 -15.33 -10.08
C TRP A 80 1.82 -15.70 -8.80
N ILE A 81 0.96 -16.74 -8.82
CA ILE A 81 0.36 -17.29 -7.60
C ILE A 81 1.46 -17.64 -6.59
N VAL A 82 2.39 -18.51 -7.01
CA VAL A 82 3.44 -19.03 -6.14
C VAL A 82 4.36 -17.91 -5.65
N HIS A 83 4.73 -16.99 -6.54
CA HIS A 83 5.58 -15.85 -6.20
C HIS A 83 4.93 -14.94 -5.14
N VAL A 84 3.72 -14.46 -5.40
CA VAL A 84 3.04 -13.53 -4.50
C VAL A 84 2.70 -14.20 -3.17
N SER A 85 2.23 -15.47 -3.19
CA SER A 85 1.97 -16.20 -1.95
C SER A 85 3.26 -16.48 -1.17
N GLY A 86 4.34 -16.83 -1.87
CA GLY A 86 5.63 -17.13 -1.26
C GLY A 86 6.27 -15.91 -0.58
N LEU A 87 5.97 -14.70 -1.06
CA LEU A 87 6.38 -13.46 -0.41
C LEU A 87 5.42 -13.06 0.71
N LEU A 88 4.11 -12.99 0.44
CA LEU A 88 3.14 -12.37 1.33
C LEU A 88 2.84 -13.21 2.58
N LEU A 89 2.66 -14.53 2.43
CA LEU A 89 2.13 -15.35 3.52
C LEU A 89 3.11 -15.49 4.71
N PRO A 90 4.43 -15.66 4.50
CA PRO A 90 5.39 -15.67 5.60
C PRO A 90 5.38 -14.37 6.43
N PHE A 91 5.19 -13.21 5.77
CA PHE A 91 5.03 -11.95 6.49
C PHE A 91 3.75 -11.96 7.33
N LEU A 92 2.63 -12.38 6.76
CA LEU A 92 1.35 -12.39 7.46
C LEU A 92 1.27 -13.40 8.60
N GLU A 93 2.02 -14.48 8.56
CA GLU A 93 2.11 -15.45 9.66
C GLU A 93 2.74 -14.81 10.91
N GLN A 94 3.72 -13.92 10.72
CA GLN A 94 4.50 -13.31 11.81
C GLN A 94 4.09 -11.88 12.15
N GLU A 95 3.25 -11.25 11.33
CA GLU A 95 2.88 -9.84 11.44
C GLU A 95 2.16 -9.57 12.78
N THR A 96 2.76 -8.79 13.68
CA THR A 96 2.15 -8.44 14.98
C THR A 96 1.38 -7.11 14.94
N GLY A 97 1.51 -6.35 13.86
CA GLY A 97 0.83 -5.09 13.67
C GLY A 97 -0.68 -5.25 13.45
N PHE A 98 -1.35 -4.10 13.44
CA PHE A 98 -2.79 -4.03 13.18
C PHE A 98 -3.09 -3.13 11.98
N LEU A 99 -4.22 -3.36 11.34
CA LEU A 99 -4.69 -2.51 10.25
C LEU A 99 -5.08 -1.12 10.80
N SER A 100 -4.32 -0.10 10.44
CA SER A 100 -4.47 1.29 10.95
C SER A 100 -5.16 2.22 9.93
N GLY A 101 -5.24 1.81 8.67
CA GLY A 101 -5.95 2.60 7.67
C GLY A 101 -5.71 2.13 6.25
N TRP A 102 -5.94 3.05 5.30
CA TRP A 102 -5.77 2.79 3.87
C TRP A 102 -5.11 4.00 3.21
N LEU A 103 -4.05 3.75 2.46
CA LEU A 103 -3.54 4.69 1.48
C LEU A 103 -4.36 4.52 0.20
N GLN A 104 -4.81 5.62 -0.39
CA GLN A 104 -5.60 5.56 -1.61
C GLN A 104 -5.02 6.43 -2.72
N TYR A 105 -4.75 5.79 -3.86
CA TYR A 105 -4.44 6.47 -5.11
C TYR A 105 -5.72 6.69 -5.90
N ARG A 106 -6.06 7.95 -6.20
CA ARG A 106 -7.15 8.34 -7.10
C ARG A 106 -6.66 9.36 -8.11
N LYS A 107 -7.12 9.24 -9.35
CA LYS A 107 -6.91 10.26 -10.38
C LYS A 107 -7.95 11.37 -10.19
N TYR A 108 -7.50 12.57 -9.83
CA TYR A 108 -8.35 13.77 -9.75
C TYR A 108 -8.55 14.39 -11.15
N PRO A 109 -9.68 15.04 -11.48
CA PRO A 109 -10.93 15.22 -10.71
C PRO A 109 -11.93 14.06 -10.82
N ASN A 110 -11.61 13.00 -11.56
CA ASN A 110 -12.56 11.94 -11.86
C ASN A 110 -12.65 10.92 -10.71
N GLY A 111 -13.36 11.29 -9.63
CA GLY A 111 -13.65 10.40 -8.49
C GLY A 111 -14.45 9.13 -8.85
N ARG A 112 -14.96 9.02 -10.08
CA ARG A 112 -15.62 7.82 -10.64
C ARG A 112 -14.67 6.90 -11.42
N ASP A 113 -13.40 7.26 -11.54
CA ASP A 113 -12.48 6.46 -12.35
C ASP A 113 -12.24 5.11 -11.67
N ARG A 114 -12.46 4.01 -12.41
CA ARG A 114 -12.25 2.61 -11.97
C ARG A 114 -10.77 2.28 -11.71
N GLN A 115 -9.92 3.29 -11.68
CA GLN A 115 -8.47 3.20 -11.62
C GLN A 115 -7.92 3.44 -10.22
N SER A 116 -8.77 3.65 -9.21
CA SER A 116 -8.30 3.85 -7.84
C SER A 116 -7.69 2.58 -7.24
N ILE A 117 -6.54 2.72 -6.60
CA ILE A 117 -5.88 1.63 -5.88
C ILE A 117 -5.86 2.00 -4.41
N THR A 118 -6.28 1.07 -3.55
CA THR A 118 -6.12 1.18 -2.10
C THR A 118 -4.95 0.29 -1.66
N ILE A 119 -4.27 0.66 -0.59
CA ILE A 119 -3.21 -0.14 0.04
C ILE A 119 -3.47 -0.10 1.55
N PRO A 120 -3.62 -1.26 2.22
CA PRO A 120 -3.75 -1.31 3.67
C PRO A 120 -2.50 -0.75 4.35
N ILE A 121 -2.69 0.08 5.36
CA ILE A 121 -1.63 0.58 6.24
C ILE A 121 -1.61 -0.30 7.48
N ILE A 122 -0.53 -1.04 7.68
CA ILE A 122 -0.31 -1.84 8.89
C ILE A 122 0.55 -1.02 9.84
N GLN A 123 0.13 -0.89 11.09
CA GLN A 123 0.89 -0.20 12.12
C GLN A 123 1.50 -1.22 13.08
N GLU A 124 2.82 -1.20 13.13
CA GLU A 124 3.63 -1.87 14.16
C GLU A 124 4.08 -0.85 15.21
N THR A 125 4.81 -1.32 16.23
CA THR A 125 5.33 -0.45 17.29
C THR A 125 6.31 0.61 16.78
N ASP A 126 7.18 0.27 15.84
CA ASP A 126 8.28 1.13 15.37
C ASP A 126 8.13 1.62 13.93
N ARG A 127 7.15 1.10 13.17
CA ARG A 127 6.96 1.42 11.74
C ARG A 127 5.52 1.30 11.27
N LEU A 128 5.22 1.99 10.17
CA LEU A 128 4.11 1.64 9.28
C LEU A 128 4.61 0.69 8.19
N LYS A 129 3.82 -0.29 7.79
CA LYS A 129 4.15 -1.25 6.72
C LYS A 129 3.10 -1.22 5.61
N LEU A 130 3.58 -1.24 4.37
CA LEU A 130 2.79 -1.30 3.15
C LEU A 130 3.27 -2.45 2.26
N PHE A 131 2.31 -3.21 1.72
CA PHE A 131 2.57 -4.25 0.72
C PHE A 131 2.06 -3.78 -0.64
N LEU A 132 2.97 -3.59 -1.61
CA LEU A 132 2.65 -3.05 -2.92
C LEU A 132 3.16 -3.97 -4.04
N PHE A 133 2.29 -4.32 -4.98
CA PHE A 133 2.62 -5.07 -6.18
C PHE A 133 3.19 -4.14 -7.27
N GLU A 134 4.36 -3.57 -6.99
CA GLU A 134 5.12 -2.74 -7.91
C GLU A 134 6.62 -2.85 -7.62
N LYS A 135 7.45 -2.89 -8.66
CA LYS A 135 8.91 -2.98 -8.55
C LYS A 135 9.67 -1.72 -8.96
N LYS A 136 9.01 -0.78 -9.65
CA LYS A 136 9.65 0.44 -10.16
C LYS A 136 10.05 1.34 -8.99
N PRO A 137 11.36 1.62 -8.78
CA PRO A 137 11.82 2.40 -7.63
C PRO A 137 11.20 3.78 -7.54
N VAL A 138 10.97 4.43 -8.68
CA VAL A 138 10.31 5.76 -8.75
C VAL A 138 8.91 5.70 -8.13
N ILE A 139 8.15 4.65 -8.39
CA ILE A 139 6.78 4.52 -7.86
C ILE A 139 6.80 4.23 -6.36
N LEU A 140 7.73 3.39 -5.90
CA LEU A 140 7.91 3.12 -4.48
C LEU A 140 8.35 4.39 -3.71
N SER A 141 9.25 5.18 -4.29
CA SER A 141 9.67 6.49 -3.75
C SER A 141 8.50 7.46 -3.65
N ASN A 142 7.73 7.62 -4.73
CA ASN A 142 6.54 8.46 -4.75
C ASN A 142 5.50 8.01 -3.72
N THR A 143 5.39 6.70 -3.48
CA THR A 143 4.50 6.13 -2.44
C THR A 143 4.97 6.54 -1.05
N ALA A 144 6.28 6.46 -0.80
CA ALA A 144 6.86 6.91 0.46
C ALA A 144 6.64 8.41 0.67
N GLU A 145 6.89 9.24 -0.35
CA GLU A 145 6.66 10.69 -0.30
C GLU A 145 5.19 11.05 -0.01
N ALA A 146 4.25 10.36 -0.65
CA ALA A 146 2.82 10.53 -0.38
C ALA A 146 2.47 10.18 1.07
N MET A 147 3.09 9.14 1.63
CA MET A 147 2.90 8.77 3.03
C MET A 147 3.53 9.75 4.00
N VAL A 148 4.72 10.27 3.71
CA VAL A 148 5.37 11.34 4.49
C VAL A 148 4.45 12.57 4.54
N LEU A 149 3.91 12.97 3.39
CA LEU A 149 2.96 14.08 3.31
C LEU A 149 1.71 13.80 4.15
N ASN A 150 1.09 12.62 4.00
CA ASN A 150 -0.10 12.23 4.77
C ASN A 150 0.18 12.22 6.29
N ALA A 151 1.35 11.72 6.69
CA ALA A 151 1.76 11.69 8.08
C ALA A 151 1.94 13.11 8.65
N SER A 152 2.49 14.05 7.87
CA SER A 152 2.69 15.44 8.29
C SER A 152 1.40 16.22 8.55
N TYR A 153 0.29 15.80 7.92
CA TYR A 153 -1.04 16.38 8.15
C TYR A 153 -1.86 15.61 9.19
N SER A 154 -1.36 14.48 9.68
CA SER A 154 -2.04 13.68 10.70
C SER A 154 -1.85 14.31 12.07
N SER A 155 -2.93 14.39 12.86
CA SER A 155 -2.86 14.71 14.29
C SER A 155 -2.48 13.51 15.16
N ALA A 156 -2.42 12.31 14.58
CA ALA A 156 -2.05 11.09 15.30
C ALA A 156 -0.54 10.97 15.45
N VAL A 157 -0.11 10.39 16.57
CA VAL A 157 1.29 9.98 16.76
C VAL A 157 1.52 8.72 15.94
N LEU A 158 2.20 8.89 14.80
CA LEU A 158 2.60 7.81 13.91
C LEU A 158 4.04 7.39 14.20
N PRO A 159 4.41 6.12 13.93
CA PRO A 159 5.82 5.72 13.94
C PRO A 159 6.66 6.55 12.95
N ASP A 160 7.95 6.72 13.25
CA ASP A 160 8.86 7.50 12.41
C ASP A 160 9.29 6.77 11.13
N LEU A 161 9.08 5.46 11.04
CA LEU A 161 9.53 4.64 9.92
C LEU A 161 8.35 4.17 9.06
N LEU A 162 8.60 4.10 7.76
CA LEU A 162 7.73 3.47 6.76
C LEU A 162 8.50 2.36 6.06
N GLN A 163 8.00 1.13 6.14
CA GLN A 163 8.47 0.01 5.36
C GLN A 163 7.52 -0.23 4.18
N ILE A 164 8.08 -0.32 2.97
CA ILE A 164 7.35 -0.70 1.76
C ILE A 164 7.96 -1.99 1.23
N ASP A 165 7.17 -3.06 1.24
CA ASP A 165 7.52 -4.37 0.72
C ASP A 165 6.94 -4.55 -0.69
N SER A 166 7.82 -4.70 -1.69
CA SER A 166 7.42 -4.99 -3.06
C SER A 166 7.05 -6.46 -3.22
N MET A 167 5.79 -6.73 -3.54
CA MET A 167 5.30 -8.07 -3.83
C MET A 167 5.54 -8.49 -5.29
N GLU A 168 6.12 -7.62 -6.13
CA GLU A 168 6.47 -7.96 -7.52
C GLU A 168 7.91 -8.46 -7.66
N ASP A 169 8.83 -8.02 -6.79
CA ASP A 169 10.23 -8.44 -6.84
C ASP A 169 10.82 -8.88 -5.48
N GLY A 170 10.04 -8.80 -4.39
CA GLY A 170 10.43 -9.23 -3.05
C GLY A 170 11.34 -8.25 -2.30
N ARG A 171 11.62 -7.06 -2.84
CA ARG A 171 12.49 -6.08 -2.17
C ARG A 171 11.72 -5.25 -1.16
N SER A 172 12.35 -5.02 -0.01
CA SER A 172 11.87 -4.10 1.03
C SER A 172 12.65 -2.80 0.99
N SER A 173 11.98 -1.68 1.25
CA SER A 173 12.60 -0.37 1.43
C SER A 173 12.08 0.30 2.69
N ILE A 174 12.95 0.98 3.42
CA ILE A 174 12.62 1.71 4.65
C ILE A 174 12.84 3.19 4.40
N HIS A 175 11.85 3.99 4.77
CA HIS A 175 11.81 5.44 4.62
C HIS A 175 11.49 6.09 5.97
N THR A 176 11.88 7.35 6.13
CA THR A 176 11.56 8.13 7.33
C THR A 176 10.31 8.96 7.07
N LEU A 177 9.30 8.83 7.93
CA LEU A 177 8.06 9.62 7.91
C LEU A 177 8.23 10.99 8.54
N SER A 178 9.19 11.15 9.47
CA SER A 178 9.57 12.46 9.97
C SER A 178 10.35 13.22 8.90
N SER A 179 9.70 14.20 8.29
CA SER A 179 10.45 15.31 7.74
C SER A 179 11.20 15.97 8.91
N THR A 180 12.44 16.37 8.68
CA THR A 180 13.23 17.24 9.56
C THR A 180 12.62 18.65 9.75
N HIS A 181 11.29 18.75 9.77
CA HIS A 181 10.49 19.92 10.07
C HIS A 181 9.65 19.72 11.35
N ARG A 182 10.25 19.22 12.43
CA ARG A 182 9.97 19.74 13.80
C ARG A 182 10.53 21.16 13.96
N ARG A 183 10.33 22.05 12.97
CA ARG A 183 10.72 23.46 13.05
C ARG A 183 9.44 24.28 12.99
N LYS A 184 9.09 24.85 14.15
CA LYS A 184 8.01 25.82 14.43
C LYS A 184 6.62 25.22 14.72
N GLN A 185 6.51 24.47 15.81
CA GLN A 185 5.31 24.49 16.64
C GLN A 185 5.73 24.62 18.12
N ASP A 186 6.58 25.61 18.38
CA ASP A 186 6.76 26.22 19.70
C ASP A 186 6.52 27.73 19.50
N TRP A 187 5.26 28.11 19.34
CA TRP A 187 4.76 29.48 19.48
C TRP A 187 3.39 29.42 20.16
#